data_AF-A0A2S6AZQ3-F1
#
_entry.id   AF-A0A2S6AZQ3-F1
#
_cell.length_a   1.000
_cell.length_b   1.000
_cell.length_c   1.000
_cell.angle_alpha   90.00
_cell.angle_beta   90.00
_cell.angle_gamma   90.00
#
_symmetry.space_group_name_H-M   'P 1'
#
loop_
_entity.id
_entity.type
_entity.pdbx_description
1 polymer ?
#
loop_
_entity_poly.entity_id
_entity_poly.type
_entity_poly.pdbx_seq_one_letter_code
_entity_poly.pdbx_strand_id
1 'polypeptide(L)' 'MINSGTSRARAAALATVALALAGCSTTRYRPVSDTPVVIGKPYTIRGTTYRPAADANFDVLGYASWYGSESGNRV' A
#
# COMPACT_ATOMS: atom_id res chain seq x y z
N MET A 1 30.54 25.53 41.66
CA MET A 1 30.94 25.89 40.28
C MET A 1 30.29 24.89 39.32
N ILE A 2 29.23 25.30 38.63
CA ILE A 2 28.50 24.45 37.68
C ILE A 2 29.38 24.34 36.42
N ASN A 3 29.69 23.11 36.01
CA ASN A 3 30.63 22.82 34.93
C ASN A 3 29.98 23.09 33.55
N SER A 4 29.90 24.36 33.18
CA SER A 4 29.28 24.87 31.95
C SER A 4 29.85 24.30 30.64
N GLY A 5 31.08 23.76 30.68
CA GLY A 5 31.73 23.12 29.53
C GLY A 5 31.18 21.72 29.25
N THR A 6 30.92 20.94 30.30
CA THR A 6 30.42 19.56 30.18
C THR A 6 28.96 19.52 29.74
N SER A 7 28.17 20.53 30.09
CA SER A 7 26.78 20.67 29.64
C SER A 7 26.67 21.03 28.15
N ARG A 8 27.56 21.88 27.62
CA ARG A 8 27.63 22.19 26.19
C ARG A 8 28.06 20.98 25.36
N ALA A 9 29.04 20.21 25.84
CA ALA A 9 29.50 19.00 25.16
C ALA A 9 28.41 17.91 25.11
N ARG A 10 27.65 17.72 26.19
CA ARG A 10 26.50 16.79 26.22
C ARG A 10 25.37 17.25 25.29
N ALA A 11 25.07 18.55 25.26
CA ALA A 11 24.07 19.10 24.35
C ALA A 11 24.45 18.89 22.87
N ALA A 12 25.72 19.10 22.53
CA ALA A 12 26.22 18.83 21.18
C ALA A 12 26.12 17.35 20.81
N ALA A 13 26.47 16.45 21.73
CA ALA A 13 26.38 15.00 21.52
C ALA A 13 24.92 14.51 21.36
N LEU A 14 23.98 15.08 22.11
CA LEU A 14 22.56 14.76 21.97
C LEU A 14 22.00 15.27 20.64
N ALA A 15 22.40 16.47 20.22
CA ALA A 15 21.96 17.04 18.95
C ALA A 15 22.45 16.22 17.75
N THR A 16 23.70 15.73 17.77
CA THR A 16 24.23 14.89 16.70
C THR A 16 23.56 13.53 16.65
N VAL A 17 23.29 12.90 17.79
CA VAL A 17 22.54 11.62 17.85
C VAL A 17 21.11 11.80 17.34
N ALA A 18 20.42 12.87 17.74
CA ALA A 18 19.07 13.16 17.25
C ALA A 18 19.04 13.34 15.72
N LEU A 19 20.03 14.05 15.16
CA LEU A 19 20.15 14.25 13.72
C LEU A 19 20.43 12.94 12.97
N ALA A 20 21.25 12.04 13.55
CA ALA A 20 21.53 10.73 12.98
C ALA A 20 20.29 9.82 12.97
N LEU A 21 19.47 9.85 14.03
CA LEU A 21 18.23 9.06 14.10
C LEU A 21 17.15 9.55 13.13
N ALA A 22 17.09 10.86 12.84
CA ALA A 22 16.13 11.42 11.88
C ALA A 22 16.31 10.88 10.44
N GLY A 23 17.51 10.40 10.08
CA GLY A 23 17.77 9.78 8.79
C GLY A 23 17.16 8.37 8.63
N CYS A 24 16.93 7.66 9.73
CA CYS A 24 16.47 6.25 9.69
C CYS A 24 14.97 6.09 9.42
N SER A 25 14.16 7.16 9.50
CA SER A 25 12.71 7.10 9.22
C SER A 25 12.35 7.45 7.76
N THR A 26 13.34 7.68 6.89
CA THR A 26 13.07 7.87 5.46
C THR A 26 12.73 6.52 4.82
N THR A 27 11.46 6.13 4.89
CA THR A 27 10.90 5.20 3.92
C THR A 27 10.83 5.94 2.59
N ARG A 28 11.56 5.46 1.57
CA ARG A 28 11.37 5.91 0.19
C ARG A 28 10.03 5.36 -0.33
N TYR A 29 8.94 5.95 0.14
CA TYR A 29 7.62 5.66 -0.37
C TYR A 29 7.54 6.23 -1.79
N ARG A 30 7.46 5.32 -2.76
CA ARG A 30 7.16 5.67 -4.15
C ARG A 30 5.71 5.28 -4.39
N PRO A 31 4.76 6.23 -4.44
CA PRO A 31 3.40 5.90 -4.81
C PRO A 31 3.44 5.27 -6.20
N VAL A 32 2.84 4.08 -6.32
CA VAL A 32 2.53 3.48 -7.62
C VAL A 32 1.15 4.01 -8.00
N SER A 33 1.04 4.56 -9.20
CA SER A 33 -0.26 4.97 -9.73
C SER A 33 -1.03 3.74 -10.19
N ASP A 34 -2.25 3.57 -9.70
CA ASP A 34 -3.20 2.58 -10.24
C ASP A 34 -3.84 3.04 -11.56
N THR A 35 -3.42 4.20 -12.07
CA THR A 35 -3.91 4.77 -13.33
C THR A 35 -2.78 5.04 -14.33
N PRO A 36 -3.04 4.84 -15.65
CA PRO A 36 -4.30 4.39 -16.25
C PRO A 36 -4.54 2.88 -16.12
N VAL A 37 -5.80 2.47 -16.04
CA VAL A 37 -6.19 1.05 -16.04
C VAL A 37 -6.06 0.48 -17.46
N VAL A 38 -5.41 -0.68 -17.59
CA VAL A 38 -5.30 -1.40 -18.86
C VAL A 38 -6.49 -2.34 -19.03
N ILE A 39 -7.37 -2.04 -19.99
CA ILE A 39 -8.55 -2.85 -20.31
C ILE A 39 -8.31 -3.65 -21.60
N GLY A 40 -8.65 -4.93 -21.58
CA GLY A 40 -8.54 -5.82 -22.73
C GLY A 40 -9.54 -5.54 -23.85
N LYS A 41 -9.32 -6.15 -25.02
CA LYS A 41 -10.25 -6.07 -26.16
C LYS A 41 -11.58 -6.81 -25.85
N PRO A 42 -12.71 -6.39 -26.46
CA PRO A 42 -13.92 -7.19 -26.44
C PRO A 42 -13.68 -8.60 -27.01
N TYR A 43 -14.42 -9.59 -26.53
CA TYR A 43 -14.34 -10.98 -26.97
C TYR A 43 -15.72 -11.61 -27.06
N THR A 44 -15.86 -12.64 -27.89
CA THR A 44 -17.15 -13.28 -28.16
C THR A 44 -17.14 -14.73 -27.69
N ILE A 45 -18.16 -15.12 -26.93
CA ILE A 45 -18.41 -16.51 -26.52
C ILE A 45 -19.80 -16.91 -27.02
N ARG A 46 -19.88 -17.95 -27.87
CA ARG A 46 -21.14 -18.50 -28.40
C ARG A 46 -22.08 -17.44 -28.97
N GLY A 47 -21.53 -16.49 -29.74
CA GLY A 47 -22.29 -15.39 -30.36
C GLY A 47 -22.60 -14.20 -29.44
N THR A 48 -22.26 -14.26 -28.16
CA THR A 48 -22.41 -13.12 -27.22
C THR A 48 -21.08 -12.39 -27.09
N THR A 49 -21.08 -11.08 -27.35
CA THR A 49 -19.88 -10.23 -27.22
C THR A 49 -19.83 -9.60 -25.83
N TYR A 50 -18.73 -9.86 -25.13
CA TYR A 50 -18.39 -9.29 -23.82
C TYR A 50 -17.35 -8.20 -24.00
N ARG A 51 -17.57 -7.06 -23.35
CA ARG A 51 -16.66 -5.92 -23.35
C ARG A 51 -16.21 -5.63 -21.93
N PRO A 52 -14.93 -5.89 -21.60
CA PRO A 52 -14.38 -5.52 -20.30
C PRO A 52 -14.53 -4.01 -20.08
N ALA A 53 -14.85 -3.63 -18.85
CA ALA A 53 -14.99 -2.23 -18.43
C ALA A 53 -14.34 -2.06 -17.06
N ALA A 54 -13.65 -0.93 -16.88
CA ALA A 54 -13.19 -0.52 -15.56
C ALA A 54 -14.32 0.24 -14.88
N ASP A 55 -14.68 -0.20 -13.68
CA ASP A 55 -15.64 0.46 -12.82
C ASP A 55 -14.98 0.64 -11.45
N ALA A 56 -14.73 1.89 -11.07
CA ALA A 56 -14.07 2.24 -9.82
C ALA A 56 -14.97 2.02 -8.59
N ASN A 57 -16.28 1.89 -8.79
CA ASN A 57 -17.26 1.69 -7.73
C ASN A 57 -17.81 0.27 -7.71
N PHE A 58 -17.14 -0.68 -8.38
CA PHE A 58 -17.59 -2.06 -8.46
C PHE A 58 -17.55 -2.72 -7.08
N ASP A 59 -18.73 -2.86 -6.48
CA ASP A 59 -18.94 -3.50 -5.18
C ASP A 59 -20.09 -4.50 -5.29
N VAL A 60 -19.75 -5.76 -5.53
CA VAL A 60 -20.73 -6.86 -5.62
C VAL A 60 -20.27 -8.04 -4.79
N LEU A 61 -21.21 -8.58 -4.02
CA LEU A 61 -20.99 -9.81 -3.27
C LEU A 61 -21.09 -11.01 -4.21
N GLY A 62 -19.97 -11.68 -4.46
CA GLY A 62 -19.94 -12.97 -5.14
C GLY A 62 -20.01 -14.11 -4.13
N TYR A 63 -21.01 -15.00 -4.27
CA TYR A 63 -20.94 -16.30 -3.59
C TYR A 63 -19.81 -17.10 -4.24
N ALA A 64 -18.78 -17.43 -3.46
CA ALA A 64 -17.66 -18.21 -3.95
C ALA A 64 -18.15 -19.59 -4.42
N SER A 65 -18.34 -19.76 -5.72
CA SER A 65 -18.71 -21.06 -6.31
C SER A 65 -17.50 -21.83 -6.82
N TRP A 66 -16.28 -21.31 -6.63
CA TRP A 66 -15.07 -21.88 -7.23
C TRP A 66 -14.91 -23.37 -6.92
N TYR A 67 -15.26 -23.79 -5.70
CA TYR A 67 -15.11 -25.18 -5.27
C TYR A 67 -16.34 -25.73 -4.53
N GLY A 68 -17.52 -25.13 -4.73
CA GLY A 68 -18.74 -25.55 -4.05
C GLY A 68 -18.73 -25.34 -2.53
N SER A 69 -19.72 -25.93 -1.86
CA SER A 69 -19.90 -25.83 -0.41
C SER A 69 -18.76 -26.46 0.40
N GLU A 70 -17.92 -27.30 -0.21
CA GLU A 70 -16.82 -27.97 0.49
C GLU A 70 -15.64 -27.04 0.81
N SER A 71 -15.53 -25.87 0.16
CA SER A 71 -14.38 -24.96 0.33
C SER A 71 -14.66 -23.74 1.20
N GLY A 72 -15.36 -23.95 2.32
CA GLY A 72 -15.42 -22.97 3.40
C GLY A 72 -16.68 -22.11 3.42
N ASN A 73 -17.77 -22.54 2.78
CA ASN A 73 -19.08 -21.97 3.06
C ASN A 73 -19.51 -22.34 4.49
N ARG A 74 -19.21 -21.49 5.46
CA ARG A 74 -19.82 -21.55 6.80
C ARG A 74 -21.08 -20.67 6.75
N VAL A 75 -22.20 -21.28 6.39
CA VAL A 75 -23.51 -20.71 6.69
C VAL A 75 -23.83 -20.86 8.17
#